data_AF-A0A9E3KAX1-F1
#
_entry.id   AF-A0A9E3KAX1-F1
#
_cell.length_a   1.000
_cell.length_b   1.000
_cell.length_c   1.000
_cell.angle_alpha   90.00
_cell.angle_beta   90.00
_cell.angle_gamma   90.00
#
_symmetry.space_group_name_H-M   'P 1'
#
loop_
_entity.id
_entity.type
_entity.pdbx_description
1 polymer ?
#
loop_
_entity_poly.entity_id
_entity_poly.type
_entity_poly.pdbx_seq_one_letter_code
_entity_poly.pdbx_strand_id
1 'polypeptide(L)'
;NHELLDIVAIGEQGWSCAHRYQYFSRPATSPLPTLAYRIVNRAMRAGGLKRAMPGLMAPWGGSSWWSLSRGCIRMILATVREDPALLRFFRTVDCPDELFFQTLVMNSPYATRVLGNHFRYIQWPPDGARNPVVLGAEDFDNIVESGAHFCRKIDPAHSAALLPLLHAHRAHD
;
A
#
# COMPACT_ATOMS: atom_id res chain seq x y z
N ASN A 1 15.92 8.05 -13.31
CA ASN A 1 14.59 8.24 -12.69
C ASN A 1 14.10 6.91 -12.14
N HIS A 2 14.15 6.75 -10.82
CA HIS A 2 13.68 5.54 -10.14
C HIS A 2 12.23 5.70 -9.67
N GLU A 3 11.55 4.58 -9.42
CA GLU A 3 10.23 4.52 -8.80
C GLU A 3 10.42 4.13 -7.32
N LEU A 4 10.09 5.04 -6.40
CA LEU A 4 10.25 4.82 -4.96
C LEU A 4 9.00 4.13 -4.44
N LEU A 5 9.01 2.82 -4.50
CA LEU A 5 7.90 1.94 -4.18
C LEU A 5 8.47 0.70 -3.51
N ASP A 6 7.95 0.38 -2.33
CA ASP A 6 8.20 -0.93 -1.73
C ASP A 6 7.28 -1.96 -2.39
N ILE A 7 7.80 -3.17 -2.54
CA ILE A 7 7.10 -4.24 -3.23
C ILE A 7 7.30 -5.56 -2.50
N VAL A 8 6.22 -6.32 -2.40
CA VAL A 8 6.22 -7.70 -1.98
C VAL A 8 5.26 -8.47 -2.89
N ALA A 9 5.73 -9.59 -3.43
CA ALA A 9 4.86 -10.47 -4.21
C ALA A 9 3.77 -11.04 -3.30
N ILE A 10 2.53 -11.13 -3.79
CA ILE A 10 1.43 -11.72 -3.02
C ILE A 10 1.31 -13.20 -3.37
N GLY A 11 1.47 -14.07 -2.38
CA GLY A 11 1.50 -15.52 -2.59
C GLY A 11 2.15 -16.28 -1.44
N GLU A 12 2.40 -17.58 -1.64
CA GLU A 12 2.90 -18.49 -0.59
C GLU A 12 4.24 -18.07 0.01
N GLN A 13 5.14 -17.52 -0.82
CA GLN A 13 6.49 -17.11 -0.40
C GLN A 13 6.59 -15.60 -0.12
N GLY A 14 5.48 -14.87 -0.19
CA GLY A 14 5.45 -13.42 -0.04
C GLY A 14 4.39 -12.98 0.96
N TRP A 15 3.67 -11.91 0.65
CA TRP A 15 2.65 -11.41 1.55
C TRP A 15 1.39 -12.27 1.47
N SER A 16 1.01 -12.89 2.60
CA SER A 16 -0.21 -13.72 2.71
C SER A 16 -1.49 -12.87 2.82
N CYS A 17 -1.73 -12.02 1.82
CA CYS A 17 -2.89 -11.12 1.77
C CYS A 17 -3.80 -11.35 0.55
N ALA A 18 -3.64 -12.46 -0.19
CA ALA A 18 -4.42 -12.75 -1.40
C ALA A 18 -5.95 -12.72 -1.18
N HIS A 19 -6.39 -13.04 0.04
CA HIS A 19 -7.80 -12.97 0.42
C HIS A 19 -8.42 -11.57 0.22
N ARG A 20 -7.61 -10.49 0.23
CA ARG A 20 -8.05 -9.10 0.04
C ARG A 20 -8.63 -8.83 -1.34
N TYR A 21 -8.17 -9.55 -2.37
CA TYR A 21 -8.68 -9.41 -3.74
C TYR A 21 -9.44 -10.65 -4.24
N GLN A 22 -9.19 -11.83 -3.67
CA GLN A 22 -9.85 -13.08 -4.04
C GLN A 22 -11.35 -13.09 -3.68
N TYR A 23 -11.77 -12.24 -2.74
CA TYR A 23 -13.14 -12.07 -2.30
C TYR A 23 -13.54 -10.60 -2.35
N PHE A 24 -14.83 -10.31 -2.32
CA PHE A 24 -15.31 -8.93 -2.35
C PHE A 24 -15.19 -8.28 -0.98
N SER A 25 -14.48 -7.15 -0.91
CA SER A 25 -14.49 -6.23 0.24
C SER A 25 -15.04 -4.89 -0.22
N ARG A 26 -15.99 -4.32 0.52
CA ARG A 26 -16.45 -2.94 0.28
C ARG A 26 -16.72 -2.29 1.64
N PRO A 27 -16.24 -1.06 1.88
CA PRO A 27 -16.64 -0.29 3.06
C PRO A 27 -18.17 -0.18 3.10
N ALA A 28 -18.77 -0.46 4.26
CA ALA A 28 -20.22 -0.47 4.42
C ALA A 28 -20.80 0.94 4.31
N THR A 29 -21.11 1.37 3.09
CA THR A 29 -21.84 2.63 2.85
C THR A 29 -23.36 2.42 2.85
N SER A 30 -23.82 1.16 2.78
CA SER A 30 -25.24 0.78 2.81
C SER A 30 -25.42 -0.68 3.25
N PRO A 31 -26.51 -1.03 3.99
CA PRO A 31 -26.76 -2.40 4.46
C PRO A 31 -26.96 -3.42 3.33
N LEU A 32 -27.65 -3.06 2.25
CA LEU A 32 -28.04 -4.00 1.19
C LEU A 32 -26.83 -4.54 0.39
N PRO A 33 -25.92 -3.69 -0.16
CA PRO A 33 -24.72 -4.18 -0.83
C PRO A 33 -23.82 -5.01 0.10
N THR A 34 -23.74 -4.62 1.37
CA THR A 34 -22.96 -5.34 2.39
C THR A 34 -23.47 -6.77 2.57
N LEU A 35 -24.79 -6.94 2.68
CA LEU A 35 -25.40 -8.27 2.76
C LEU A 35 -25.18 -9.08 1.48
N ALA A 36 -25.33 -8.47 0.31
CA ALA A 36 -25.10 -9.13 -0.98
C ALA A 36 -23.66 -9.68 -1.08
N TYR A 37 -22.64 -8.89 -0.75
CA TYR A 37 -21.25 -9.36 -0.77
C TYR A 37 -21.00 -10.49 0.23
N ARG A 38 -21.63 -10.45 1.41
CA ARG A 38 -21.52 -11.56 2.39
C ARG A 38 -22.09 -12.86 1.84
N ILE A 39 -23.25 -12.81 1.20
CA ILE A 39 -23.88 -13.98 0.59
C ILE A 39 -23.02 -14.52 -0.56
N VAL A 40 -22.57 -13.64 -1.47
CA VAL A 40 -21.70 -14.02 -2.60
C VAL A 40 -20.39 -14.62 -2.11
N ASN A 41 -19.72 -13.98 -1.15
CA ASN A 41 -18.46 -14.49 -0.58
C ASN A 41 -18.66 -15.85 0.10
N ARG A 42 -19.79 -16.08 0.78
CA ARG A 42 -20.10 -17.39 1.39
C ARG A 42 -20.27 -18.47 0.33
N ALA A 43 -21.01 -18.18 -0.74
CA ALA A 43 -21.20 -19.11 -1.85
C ALA A 43 -19.87 -19.41 -2.56
N MET A 44 -19.06 -18.39 -2.85
CA MET A 44 -17.73 -18.55 -3.44
C MET A 44 -16.82 -19.46 -2.59
N ARG A 45 -16.78 -19.23 -1.27
CA ARG A 45 -15.99 -20.06 -0.36
C ARG A 45 -16.46 -21.51 -0.32
N ALA A 46 -17.77 -21.74 -0.28
CA ALA A 46 -18.34 -23.08 -0.32
C ALA A 46 -18.03 -23.81 -1.62
N GLY A 47 -18.00 -23.10 -2.75
CA GLY A 47 -17.67 -23.64 -4.07
C GLY A 47 -16.18 -23.64 -4.44
N GLY A 48 -15.28 -23.23 -3.53
CA GLY A 48 -13.84 -23.11 -3.84
C GLY A 48 -13.48 -22.04 -4.89
N LEU A 49 -14.40 -21.12 -5.19
CA LEU A 49 -14.22 -20.08 -6.19
C LEU A 49 -13.43 -18.89 -5.62
N LYS A 50 -12.50 -18.37 -6.41
CA LYS A 50 -11.67 -17.20 -6.09
C LYS A 50 -11.64 -16.25 -7.28
N ARG A 51 -11.68 -14.94 -7.01
CA ARG A 51 -11.41 -13.93 -8.04
C ARG A 51 -9.92 -13.93 -8.39
N ALA A 52 -9.60 -13.85 -9.68
CA ALA A 52 -8.25 -13.61 -10.16
C ALA A 52 -7.99 -12.11 -10.35
N MET A 53 -6.72 -11.70 -10.40
CA MET A 53 -6.37 -10.33 -10.81
C MET A 53 -6.79 -10.08 -12.27
N PRO A 54 -7.28 -8.87 -12.61
CA PRO A 54 -7.59 -8.51 -13.98
C PRO A 54 -6.38 -8.72 -14.91
N GLY A 55 -6.63 -9.18 -16.14
CA GLY A 55 -5.59 -9.41 -17.13
C GLY A 55 -4.55 -10.48 -16.75
N LEU A 56 -4.85 -11.33 -15.74
CA LEU A 56 -3.90 -12.32 -15.18
C LEU A 56 -2.60 -11.69 -14.66
N MET A 57 -2.66 -10.43 -14.24
CA MET A 57 -1.51 -9.74 -13.65
C MET A 57 -1.00 -10.48 -12.42
N ALA A 58 0.32 -10.53 -12.27
CA ALA A 58 0.96 -11.00 -11.05
C ALA A 58 0.60 -10.04 -9.89
N PRO A 59 0.06 -10.52 -8.76
CA PRO A 59 -0.35 -9.64 -7.68
C PRO A 59 0.86 -9.18 -6.85
N TRP A 60 0.98 -7.88 -6.65
CA TRP A 60 2.01 -7.26 -5.81
C TRP A 60 1.34 -6.33 -4.80
N GLY A 61 1.96 -6.20 -3.63
CA GLY A 61 1.53 -5.26 -2.61
C GLY A 61 2.71 -4.58 -1.91
N GLY A 62 2.40 -3.69 -0.98
CA GLY A 62 3.37 -2.92 -0.20
C GLY A 62 2.68 -1.82 0.59
N SER A 63 3.44 -0.79 0.94
CA SER A 63 3.00 0.41 1.62
C SER A 63 2.12 1.27 0.72
N SER A 64 1.13 1.94 1.30
CA SER A 64 0.38 2.99 0.60
C SER A 64 1.21 4.24 0.30
N TRP A 65 2.48 4.30 0.75
CA TRP A 65 3.38 5.42 0.52
C TRP A 65 4.36 5.11 -0.61
N TRP A 66 4.42 5.99 -1.59
CA TRP A 66 5.32 5.87 -2.72
C TRP A 66 5.65 7.23 -3.33
N SER A 67 6.69 7.29 -4.15
CA SER A 67 6.97 8.42 -5.04
C SER A 67 7.23 7.89 -6.44
N LEU A 68 6.28 8.11 -7.34
CA LEU A 68 6.34 7.62 -8.71
C LEU A 68 6.63 8.77 -9.68
N SER A 69 7.43 8.48 -10.69
CA SER A 69 7.76 9.43 -11.75
C SER A 69 6.53 9.78 -12.57
N ARG A 70 6.52 11.00 -13.14
CA ARG A 70 5.43 11.47 -14.01
C ARG A 70 5.11 10.50 -15.15
N GLY A 71 6.13 9.86 -15.72
CA GLY A 71 5.97 8.86 -16.78
C GLY A 71 5.22 7.63 -16.27
N CYS A 72 5.58 7.12 -15.10
CA CYS A 72 4.92 5.98 -14.47
C CYS A 72 3.44 6.29 -14.18
N ILE A 73 3.17 7.46 -13.59
CA ILE A 73 1.78 7.92 -13.34
C ILE A 73 0.99 8.05 -14.64
N ARG A 74 1.58 8.59 -15.70
CA ARG A 74 0.90 8.68 -17.01
C ARG A 74 0.54 7.31 -17.57
N MET A 75 1.43 6.32 -17.42
CA MET A 75 1.14 4.93 -17.81
C MET A 75 -0.04 4.40 -16.99
N ILE A 76 0.00 4.52 -15.66
CA ILE A 76 -1.11 4.07 -14.79
C ILE A 76 -2.44 4.70 -15.21
N LEU A 77 -2.45 6.01 -15.47
CA LEU A 77 -3.64 6.74 -15.91
C LEU A 77 -4.14 6.29 -17.30
N ALA A 78 -3.24 5.91 -18.21
CA ALA A 78 -3.62 5.34 -19.50
C ALA A 78 -4.25 3.95 -19.33
N THR A 79 -3.59 3.07 -18.57
CA THR A 79 -4.08 1.71 -18.29
C THR A 79 -5.49 1.69 -17.73
N VAL A 80 -5.80 2.56 -16.74
CA VAL A 80 -7.15 2.62 -16.16
C VAL A 80 -8.21 3.23 -17.09
N ARG A 81 -7.81 4.04 -18.07
CA ARG A 81 -8.71 4.59 -19.08
C ARG A 81 -9.04 3.56 -20.14
N GLU A 82 -8.04 2.78 -20.55
CA GLU A 82 -8.17 1.70 -21.52
C GLU A 82 -8.99 0.54 -20.96
N ASP A 83 -8.78 0.17 -19.69
CA ASP A 83 -9.58 -0.83 -18.99
C ASP A 83 -10.27 -0.29 -17.73
N PRO A 84 -11.46 0.30 -17.85
CA PRO A 84 -12.26 0.72 -16.70
C PRO A 84 -12.69 -0.44 -15.78
N ALA A 85 -12.60 -1.71 -16.23
CA ALA A 85 -12.90 -2.87 -15.38
C ALA A 85 -11.87 -3.02 -14.26
N LEU A 86 -10.63 -2.59 -14.48
CA LEU A 86 -9.59 -2.54 -13.47
C LEU A 86 -10.01 -1.71 -12.25
N LEU A 87 -10.51 -0.49 -12.46
CA LEU A 87 -11.01 0.34 -11.36
C LEU A 87 -12.24 -0.27 -10.69
N ARG A 88 -13.14 -0.90 -11.45
CA ARG A 88 -14.30 -1.61 -10.86
C ARG A 88 -13.85 -2.78 -9.97
N PHE A 89 -12.81 -3.51 -10.38
CA PHE A 89 -12.24 -4.59 -9.59
C PHE A 89 -11.67 -4.06 -8.26
N PHE A 90 -10.78 -3.07 -8.30
CA PHE A 90 -10.10 -2.54 -7.10
C PHE A 90 -11.02 -1.76 -6.16
N ARG A 91 -12.17 -1.24 -6.63
CA ARG A 91 -13.24 -0.71 -5.75
C ARG A 91 -13.85 -1.74 -4.81
N THR A 92 -13.61 -3.02 -5.07
CA THR A 92 -14.12 -4.14 -4.26
C THR A 92 -12.99 -5.00 -3.67
N VAL A 93 -11.79 -4.43 -3.56
CA VAL A 93 -10.62 -5.02 -2.93
C VAL A 93 -10.44 -4.39 -1.55
N ASP A 94 -9.98 -5.17 -0.58
CA ASP A 94 -9.66 -4.68 0.75
C ASP A 94 -8.28 -3.99 0.76
N CYS A 95 -8.17 -2.81 1.38
CA CYS A 95 -6.95 -1.97 1.36
C CYS A 95 -6.33 -1.87 -0.06
N PRO A 96 -7.09 -1.41 -1.08
CA PRO A 96 -6.64 -1.47 -2.47
C PRO A 96 -5.42 -0.59 -2.75
N ASP A 97 -5.19 0.45 -1.95
CA ASP A 97 -4.03 1.34 -2.01
C ASP A 97 -2.70 0.62 -1.72
N GLU A 98 -2.73 -0.50 -1.00
CA GLU A 98 -1.56 -1.35 -0.71
C GLU A 98 -1.31 -2.42 -1.79
N LEU A 99 -2.14 -2.49 -2.85
CA LEU A 99 -2.02 -3.48 -3.93
C LEU A 99 -2.03 -2.86 -5.34
N PHE A 100 -2.83 -1.82 -5.54
CA PHE A 100 -3.15 -1.26 -6.86
C PHE A 100 -1.90 -0.74 -7.57
N PHE A 101 -1.14 0.13 -6.92
CA PHE A 101 0.03 0.75 -7.53
C PHE A 101 1.14 -0.27 -7.74
N GLN A 102 1.40 -1.11 -6.74
CA GLN A 102 2.39 -2.19 -6.80
C GLN A 102 2.09 -3.14 -7.94
N THR A 103 0.86 -3.64 -8.05
CA THR A 103 0.45 -4.55 -9.11
C THR A 103 0.61 -3.90 -10.49
N LEU A 104 0.14 -2.66 -10.69
CA LEU A 104 0.25 -2.02 -12.00
C LEU A 104 1.68 -1.67 -12.40
N VAL A 105 2.49 -1.18 -11.46
CA VAL A 105 3.89 -0.83 -11.75
C VAL A 105 4.71 -2.07 -12.07
N MET A 106 4.55 -3.14 -11.28
CA MET A 106 5.31 -4.39 -11.46
C MET A 106 4.89 -5.20 -12.68
N ASN A 107 3.68 -5.01 -13.21
CA ASN A 107 3.24 -5.60 -14.47
C ASN A 107 3.44 -4.64 -15.67
N SER A 108 4.37 -3.68 -15.56
CA SER A 108 4.65 -2.69 -16.61
C SER A 108 6.14 -2.57 -16.90
N PRO A 109 6.55 -1.86 -17.97
CA PRO A 109 7.96 -1.56 -18.22
C PRO A 109 8.69 -0.82 -17.08
N TYR A 110 7.95 -0.18 -16.17
CA TYR A 110 8.52 0.53 -15.02
C TYR A 110 8.98 -0.40 -13.89
N ALA A 111 8.64 -1.69 -13.93
CA ALA A 111 9.06 -2.67 -12.92
C ALA A 111 10.59 -2.67 -12.72
N THR A 112 11.35 -2.55 -13.81
CA THR A 112 12.83 -2.51 -13.79
C THR A 112 13.42 -1.26 -13.12
N ARG A 113 12.60 -0.24 -12.85
CA ARG A 113 12.99 1.03 -12.23
C ARG A 113 12.59 1.14 -10.76
N VAL A 114 11.91 0.12 -10.22
CA VAL A 114 11.49 0.06 -8.82
C VAL A 114 12.70 -0.23 -7.93
N LEU A 115 12.89 0.58 -6.88
CA LEU A 115 14.00 0.39 -5.92
C LEU A 115 13.67 -0.57 -4.77
N GLY A 116 12.40 -0.93 -4.57
CA GLY A 116 11.98 -1.72 -3.41
C GLY A 116 11.99 -0.95 -2.10
N ASN A 117 12.08 0.38 -2.15
CA ASN A 117 12.03 1.27 -0.98
C ASN A 117 11.30 2.56 -1.33
N HIS A 118 10.42 3.01 -0.44
CA HIS A 118 9.69 4.28 -0.57
C HIS A 118 10.34 5.45 0.19
N PHE A 119 11.39 5.25 0.96
CA PHE A 119 12.10 6.29 1.75
C PHE A 119 11.17 7.03 2.73
N ARG A 120 10.30 6.28 3.42
CA ARG A 120 9.54 6.78 4.58
C ARG A 120 9.95 5.93 5.77
N TYR A 121 10.40 6.54 6.85
CA TYR A 121 10.59 5.86 8.12
C TYR A 121 9.22 5.57 8.73
N ILE A 122 8.94 4.30 8.99
CA ILE A 122 7.69 3.84 9.59
C ILE A 122 8.05 2.78 10.62
N GLN A 123 7.85 3.10 11.89
CA GLN A 123 8.08 2.15 12.97
C GLN A 123 6.80 1.35 13.22
N TRP A 124 6.90 0.03 13.08
CA TRP A 124 5.80 -0.91 13.35
C TRP A 124 5.98 -1.54 14.74
N PRO A 125 4.90 -1.67 15.52
CA PRO A 125 4.94 -2.41 16.78
C PRO A 125 5.39 -3.86 16.59
N PRO A 126 6.17 -4.43 17.53
CA PRO A 126 6.65 -5.81 17.43
C PRO A 126 5.52 -6.85 17.57
N ASP A 127 4.37 -6.45 18.13
CA ASP A 127 3.20 -7.31 18.31
C ASP A 127 2.33 -7.43 17.05
N GLY A 128 2.73 -6.82 15.92
CA GLY A 128 2.02 -6.89 14.66
C GLY A 128 0.71 -6.08 14.64
N ALA A 129 0.61 -5.04 15.46
CA ALA A 129 -0.52 -4.13 15.41
C ALA A 129 -0.77 -3.57 14.00
N ARG A 130 -2.04 -3.27 13.70
CA ARG A 130 -2.48 -2.79 12.37
C ARG A 130 -2.04 -1.36 12.04
N ASN A 131 -1.44 -0.66 13.00
CA ASN A 131 -1.05 0.73 12.86
C ASN A 131 0.40 0.91 13.30
N PRO A 132 1.20 1.72 12.59
CA PRO A 132 2.52 2.09 13.08
C PRO A 132 2.41 2.95 14.34
N VAL A 133 3.48 2.96 15.13
CA VAL A 133 3.58 3.76 16.36
C VAL A 133 3.53 5.26 16.04
N VAL A 134 3.14 6.03 17.05
CA VAL A 134 3.38 7.48 17.06
C VAL A 134 4.81 7.68 17.52
N LEU A 135 5.59 8.47 16.77
CA LEU A 135 7.02 8.63 16.98
C LEU A 135 7.30 9.66 18.08
N GLY A 136 8.24 9.33 18.96
CA GLY A 136 8.73 10.16 20.06
C GLY A 136 10.17 10.67 19.81
N ALA A 137 10.71 11.43 20.76
CA ALA A 137 12.08 11.96 20.64
C ALA A 137 13.14 10.84 20.65
N GLU A 138 12.83 9.73 21.30
CA GLU A 138 13.63 8.50 21.34
C GLU A 138 13.84 7.86 19.96
N ASP A 139 12.97 8.18 18.98
CA ASP A 139 13.09 7.65 17.62
C ASP A 139 14.03 8.49 16.73
N PHE A 140 14.52 9.64 17.21
CA PHE A 140 15.24 10.61 16.38
C PHE A 140 16.46 10.01 15.68
N ASP A 141 17.32 9.31 16.41
CA ASP A 141 18.55 8.73 15.85
C ASP A 141 18.21 7.69 14.77
N ASN A 142 17.23 6.80 15.04
CA ASN A 142 16.76 5.83 14.05
C ASN A 142 16.17 6.48 12.80
N ILE A 143 15.47 7.61 12.95
CA ILE A 143 14.94 8.38 11.81
C ILE A 143 16.09 8.90 10.94
N VAL A 144 17.11 9.52 11.55
CA VAL A 144 18.27 10.08 10.83
C VAL A 144 19.07 8.96 10.15
N GLU A 145 19.41 7.90 10.89
CA GLU A 145 20.17 6.76 10.39
C GLU A 145 19.46 6.02 9.25
N SER A 146 18.12 6.05 9.21
CA SER A 146 17.36 5.40 8.14
C SER A 146 17.59 5.99 6.75
N GLY A 147 18.08 7.24 6.66
CA GLY A 147 18.21 7.98 5.41
C GLY A 147 16.87 8.22 4.69
N ALA A 148 15.74 8.06 5.37
CA ALA A 148 14.42 8.28 4.80
C ALA A 148 14.14 9.79 4.62
N HIS A 149 13.48 10.16 3.52
CA HIS A 149 13.11 11.55 3.26
C HIS A 149 11.94 12.05 4.11
N PHE A 150 11.15 11.13 4.68
CA PHE A 150 9.96 11.41 5.47
C PHE A 150 9.83 10.41 6.61
N CYS A 151 9.07 10.73 7.66
CA CYS A 151 8.74 9.82 8.75
C CYS A 151 7.25 9.88 9.13
N ARG A 152 6.72 8.81 9.73
CA ARG A 152 5.36 8.75 10.29
C ARG A 152 5.26 7.67 11.39
N LYS A 153 4.33 7.77 12.35
CA LYS A 153 3.29 8.80 12.51
C LYS A 153 3.72 9.87 13.51
N ILE A 154 3.32 11.11 13.22
CA ILE A 154 3.57 12.26 14.09
C ILE A 154 2.25 12.70 14.71
N ASP A 155 2.25 12.91 16.02
CA ASP A 155 1.16 13.54 16.75
C ASP A 155 1.71 14.80 17.44
N PRO A 156 1.06 15.98 17.32
CA PRO A 156 1.62 17.22 17.87
C PRO A 156 1.87 17.20 19.38
N ALA A 157 1.08 16.46 20.16
CA ALA A 157 1.23 16.41 21.62
C ALA A 157 2.29 15.36 22.02
N HIS A 158 2.23 14.16 21.45
CA HIS A 158 3.18 13.10 21.76
C HIS A 158 4.58 13.39 21.18
N SER A 159 4.65 13.85 19.93
CA SER A 159 5.89 14.14 19.21
C SER A 159 6.45 15.53 19.51
N ALA A 160 5.95 16.24 20.53
CA ALA A 160 6.33 17.62 20.83
C ALA A 160 7.84 17.81 21.03
N ALA A 161 8.51 16.83 21.64
CA ALA A 161 9.97 16.84 21.83
C ALA A 161 10.76 16.41 20.58
N LEU A 162 10.15 15.64 19.67
CA LEU A 162 10.77 15.19 18.42
C LEU A 162 10.79 16.31 17.36
N LEU A 163 9.73 17.11 17.26
CA LEU A 163 9.57 18.12 16.21
C LEU A 163 10.74 19.12 16.14
N PRO A 164 11.23 19.71 17.24
CA PRO A 164 12.38 20.61 17.20
C PRO A 164 13.66 19.93 16.70
N LEU A 165 13.88 18.65 17.04
CA LEU A 165 15.04 17.88 16.59
C LEU A 165 15.00 17.69 15.06
N LEU A 166 13.84 17.31 14.52
CA LEU A 166 13.64 17.17 13.08
C LEU A 166 13.82 18.51 12.34
N HIS A 167 13.33 19.61 12.92
CA HIS A 167 13.50 20.94 12.33
C HIS A 167 14.96 21.41 12.33
N ALA A 168 15.70 21.15 13.41
CA ALA A 168 17.12 21.45 13.49
C ALA A 168 17.90 20.65 12.45
N HIS A 169 17.65 19.34 12.34
CA HIS A 169 18.33 18.48 11.37
C HIS A 169 18.11 18.94 9.92
N ARG A 170 16.87 19.26 9.54
CA ARG A 170 16.54 19.75 8.19
C ARG A 170 17.25 21.06 7.82
N ALA A 171 17.63 21.89 8.79
CA ALA A 171 18.32 23.15 8.51
C ALA A 171 19.79 22.96 8.11
N HIS A 172 20.33 21.74 8.26
CA HIS A 172 21.74 21.41 8.00
C HIS A 172 21.98 20.60 6.72
N ASP A 173 20.91 20.22 6.01
CA ASP A 173 20.94 19.56 4.68
C ASP A 173 20.72 20.57 3.54
#